data_AF-A0A9N8ELX3-F1
#
_entry.id   AF-A0A9N8ELX3-F1
#
_cell.length_a   1.000
_cell.length_b   1.000
_cell.length_c   1.000
_cell.angle_alpha   90.00
_cell.angle_beta   90.00
_cell.angle_gamma   90.00
#
_symmetry.space_group_name_H-M   'P 1'
#
loop_
_entity.id
_entity.type
_entity.pdbx_description
1 polymer ?
#
loop_
_entity_poly.entity_id
_entity_poly.type
_entity_poly.pdbx_seq_one_letter_code
_entity_poly.pdbx_strand_id
1 'polypeptide(L)'
;MAKSSKRRGSNKTNEHNKRKQQRHAHQRLQALLRRSQASSAGNELISLIYENPSLACRSVDGVTPLKVLLESGVKLDVIQEFCKRFPRSVETPSHVDIMEELPLETACYQHYKTARGVIPFLVVQLKVNDLEGNSVWGERLLTALNRILVFCNAATHTAKRLEDIEALLQAVSRTGILASQREAQGRLLTWAFQCSDCTYGDLLDLVLPYCANVTHISISYENYTTVRRQQDLSASLAKLVPQLTHLDLHVCWQVRDQHAWRHFLVQALAQDAKHLQSLQLKFWKEPNNDNALPEPLPGWIFKALVDCFVSSSAFPNLQELVLETRPGILAKDHGVAEDLTMSLATLLGKNNLRQLTVIHFCPRYQPLFDALQTNSSLQRFEVPFCTNAKPKLQALYDTIIRHNNTTLLHVNGLPEDHLSELIRHRCNLNRKGLGRAQNPDTPITTLLDIVADAMDDNWGYRISGDTSAGFAFAMLRGCPSIWCGVKRPKVLQK
;
A
#
# COMPACT_ATOMS: atom_id res chain seq x y z
N MET A 1 80.89 -24.05 -6.49
CA MET A 1 80.56 -22.61 -6.38
C MET A 1 80.40 -22.04 -7.79
N ALA A 2 79.18 -21.80 -8.26
CA ALA A 2 78.91 -21.20 -9.57
C ALA A 2 78.02 -19.97 -9.41
N LYS A 3 78.50 -18.81 -9.91
CA LYS A 3 77.81 -17.51 -9.86
C LYS A 3 76.93 -17.35 -11.10
N SER A 4 75.62 -17.18 -10.87
CA SER A 4 74.65 -16.67 -11.86
C SER A 4 74.40 -15.18 -11.58
N SER A 5 74.98 -14.31 -12.40
CA SER A 5 74.73 -12.86 -12.40
C SER A 5 74.63 -12.40 -13.85
N LYS A 6 73.41 -12.32 -14.38
CA LYS A 6 73.07 -11.64 -15.64
C LYS A 6 71.54 -11.52 -15.83
N ARG A 7 70.86 -10.67 -15.06
CA ARG A 7 69.48 -10.17 -15.37
C ARG A 7 69.21 -8.81 -14.69
N ARG A 8 69.84 -7.72 -15.14
CA ARG A 8 69.43 -6.34 -14.78
C ARG A 8 69.41 -5.33 -15.95
N GLY A 9 69.66 -5.79 -17.17
CA GLY A 9 69.76 -4.93 -18.36
C GLY A 9 68.47 -4.67 -19.13
N SER A 10 67.40 -5.48 -18.97
CA SER A 10 66.23 -5.41 -19.87
C SER A 10 65.02 -4.60 -19.37
N ASN A 11 65.05 -4.04 -18.14
CA ASN A 11 63.88 -3.34 -17.59
C ASN A 11 63.79 -1.86 -18.00
N LYS A 12 64.92 -1.16 -18.21
CA LYS A 12 64.91 0.29 -18.53
C LYS A 12 64.41 0.59 -19.95
N THR A 13 64.72 -0.27 -20.91
CA THR A 13 64.24 -0.14 -22.31
C THR A 13 62.74 -0.37 -22.43
N ASN A 14 62.16 -1.30 -21.66
CA ASN A 14 60.72 -1.52 -21.64
C ASN A 14 59.94 -0.35 -21.04
N GLU A 15 60.47 0.30 -20.00
CA GLU A 15 59.81 1.45 -19.39
C GLU A 15 59.81 2.69 -20.31
N HIS A 16 60.91 2.91 -21.03
CA HIS A 16 61.01 3.98 -22.02
C HIS A 16 60.02 3.78 -23.18
N ASN A 17 59.91 2.55 -23.70
CA ASN A 17 58.95 2.22 -24.76
C ASN A 17 57.50 2.38 -24.29
N LYS A 18 57.18 1.99 -23.04
CA LYS A 18 55.85 2.17 -22.44
C LYS A 18 55.47 3.65 -22.31
N ARG A 19 56.40 4.51 -21.88
CA ARG A 19 56.19 5.97 -21.80
C ARG A 19 56.01 6.60 -23.18
N LYS A 20 56.74 6.12 -24.20
CA LYS A 20 56.59 6.58 -25.58
C LYS A 20 55.22 6.19 -26.17
N GLN A 21 54.78 4.96 -25.95
CA GLN A 21 53.45 4.49 -26.35
C GLN A 21 52.32 5.29 -25.67
N GLN A 22 52.44 5.56 -24.37
CA GLN A 22 51.45 6.38 -23.65
C GLN A 22 51.37 7.82 -24.17
N ARG A 23 52.51 8.43 -24.53
CA ARG A 23 52.53 9.78 -25.13
C ARG A 23 51.84 9.78 -26.49
N HIS A 24 52.08 8.78 -27.34
CA HIS A 24 51.39 8.65 -28.62
C HIS A 24 49.88 8.43 -28.46
N ALA A 25 49.46 7.58 -27.52
CA ALA A 25 48.04 7.36 -27.23
C ALA A 25 47.35 8.65 -26.76
N HIS A 26 48.04 9.47 -25.94
CA HIS A 26 47.51 10.74 -25.48
C HIS A 26 47.38 11.78 -26.61
N GLN A 27 48.38 11.87 -27.51
CA GLN A 27 48.31 12.73 -28.68
C GLN A 27 47.17 12.31 -29.64
N ARG A 28 46.97 11.00 -29.83
CA ARG A 28 45.83 10.47 -30.61
C ARG A 28 44.50 10.82 -29.97
N LEU A 29 44.38 10.72 -28.64
CA LEU A 29 43.18 11.12 -27.92
C LEU A 29 42.88 12.61 -28.14
N GLN A 30 43.88 13.50 -28.00
CA GLN A 30 43.70 14.93 -28.25
C GLN A 30 43.24 15.23 -29.68
N ALA A 31 43.80 14.52 -30.67
CA ALA A 31 43.40 14.68 -32.06
C ALA A 31 41.97 14.21 -32.34
N LEU A 32 41.54 13.10 -31.72
CA LEU A 32 40.17 12.58 -31.85
C LEU A 32 39.15 13.47 -31.14
N LEU A 33 39.46 13.94 -29.92
CA LEU A 33 38.57 14.82 -29.17
C LEU A 33 38.35 16.17 -29.86
N ARG A 34 39.33 16.66 -30.63
CA ARG A 34 39.20 17.89 -31.44
C ARG A 34 38.42 17.71 -32.75
N ARG A 35 38.11 16.47 -33.14
CA ARG A 35 37.39 16.12 -34.38
C ARG A 35 35.96 15.63 -34.12
N SER A 36 35.35 16.05 -33.02
CA SER A 36 34.15 15.41 -32.44
C SER A 36 32.90 15.33 -33.35
N GLN A 37 32.87 16.06 -34.47
CA GLN A 37 31.75 16.06 -35.42
C GLN A 37 31.82 14.98 -36.53
N ALA A 38 32.91 14.20 -36.62
CA ALA A 38 33.02 13.14 -37.63
C ALA A 38 32.55 11.79 -37.08
N SER A 39 31.60 11.12 -37.73
CA SER A 39 31.07 9.81 -37.28
C SER A 39 32.13 8.71 -37.14
N SER A 40 33.24 8.81 -37.88
CA SER A 40 34.37 7.88 -37.78
C SER A 40 35.17 8.05 -36.47
N ALA A 41 35.11 9.23 -35.84
CA ALA A 41 35.86 9.53 -34.62
C ALA A 41 35.38 8.69 -33.44
N GLY A 42 34.08 8.38 -33.35
CA GLY A 42 33.50 7.58 -32.26
C GLY A 42 34.06 6.15 -32.19
N ASN A 43 34.11 5.44 -33.31
CA ASN A 43 34.62 4.07 -33.35
C ASN A 43 36.15 4.00 -33.11
N GLU A 44 36.90 4.97 -33.66
CA GLU A 44 38.34 5.09 -33.42
C GLU A 44 38.64 5.41 -31.95
N LEU A 45 37.80 6.22 -31.31
CA LEU A 45 37.91 6.57 -29.90
C LEU A 45 37.62 5.37 -28.98
N ILE A 46 36.63 4.54 -29.30
CA ILE A 46 36.35 3.28 -28.58
C ILE A 46 37.56 2.36 -28.65
N SER A 47 38.09 2.10 -29.85
CA SER A 47 39.25 1.22 -30.02
C SER A 47 40.46 1.73 -29.22
N LEU A 48 40.73 3.04 -29.31
CA LEU A 48 41.84 3.67 -28.59
C LEU A 48 41.72 3.52 -27.06
N ILE A 49 40.50 3.64 -26.52
CA ILE A 49 40.25 3.53 -25.08
C ILE A 49 40.28 2.08 -24.60
N TYR A 50 39.81 1.13 -25.42
CA TYR A 50 39.90 -0.28 -25.09
C TYR A 50 41.36 -0.76 -25.07
N GLU A 51 42.20 -0.23 -25.97
CA GLU A 51 43.65 -0.45 -25.96
C GLU A 51 44.33 0.28 -24.79
N ASN A 52 43.78 1.40 -24.32
CA ASN A 52 44.37 2.24 -23.28
C ASN A 52 43.33 2.72 -22.24
N PRO A 53 42.86 1.84 -21.33
CA PRO A 53 41.78 2.13 -20.37
C PRO A 53 41.94 3.41 -19.55
N SER A 54 43.18 3.82 -19.25
CA SER A 54 43.48 5.05 -18.50
C SER A 54 43.04 6.34 -19.22
N LEU A 55 42.71 6.26 -20.51
CA LEU A 55 42.24 7.39 -21.30
C LEU A 55 40.74 7.65 -21.15
N ALA A 56 39.96 6.67 -20.67
CA ALA A 56 38.50 6.78 -20.55
C ALA A 56 38.04 8.00 -19.72
N CYS A 57 38.84 8.40 -18.71
CA CYS A 57 38.51 9.48 -17.77
C CYS A 57 39.27 10.79 -18.05
N ARG A 58 40.02 10.89 -19.15
CA ARG A 58 40.83 12.09 -19.43
C ARG A 58 40.02 13.12 -20.21
N SER A 59 39.90 14.33 -19.68
CA SER A 59 39.42 15.48 -20.43
C SER A 59 40.57 16.16 -21.17
N VAL A 60 40.28 16.68 -22.36
CA VAL A 60 41.15 17.58 -23.11
C VAL A 60 40.31 18.79 -23.46
N ASP A 61 40.74 19.97 -23.02
CA ASP A 61 40.03 21.23 -23.28
C ASP A 61 38.54 21.19 -22.83
N GLY A 62 38.24 20.44 -21.75
CA GLY A 62 36.88 20.24 -21.22
C GLY A 62 36.04 19.17 -21.94
N VAL A 63 36.51 18.63 -23.07
CA VAL A 63 35.84 17.57 -23.82
C VAL A 63 36.31 16.21 -23.32
N THR A 64 35.37 15.30 -23.07
CA THR A 64 35.68 13.95 -22.58
C THR A 64 35.32 12.91 -23.62
N PRO A 65 35.88 11.69 -23.53
CA PRO A 65 35.56 10.64 -24.47
C PRO A 65 34.06 10.33 -24.58
N LEU A 66 33.35 10.31 -23.45
CA LEU A 66 31.92 10.04 -23.44
C LEU A 66 31.14 11.10 -24.24
N LYS A 67 31.51 12.38 -24.12
CA LYS A 67 30.91 13.48 -24.89
C LYS A 67 31.04 13.23 -26.40
N VAL A 68 32.25 12.88 -26.83
CA VAL A 68 32.50 12.63 -28.27
C VAL A 68 31.77 11.40 -28.77
N LEU A 69 31.61 10.35 -27.95
CA LEU A 69 30.81 9.19 -28.33
C LEU A 69 29.33 9.54 -28.53
N LEU A 70 28.78 10.40 -27.67
CA LEU A 70 27.41 10.90 -27.79
C LEU A 70 27.26 11.79 -29.03
N GLU A 71 28.15 12.76 -29.23
CA GLU A 71 28.13 13.69 -30.38
C GLU A 71 28.39 12.98 -31.73
N SER A 72 29.16 11.90 -31.73
CA SER A 72 29.48 11.13 -32.97
C SER A 72 28.35 10.20 -33.43
N GLY A 73 27.22 10.14 -32.71
CA GLY A 73 26.09 9.28 -33.06
C GLY A 73 26.38 7.79 -32.90
N VAL A 74 27.24 7.41 -31.94
CA VAL A 74 27.52 6.01 -31.63
C VAL A 74 26.25 5.33 -31.09
N LYS A 75 26.02 4.07 -31.46
CA LYS A 75 24.83 3.33 -31.01
C LYS A 75 24.78 3.21 -29.48
N LEU A 76 23.57 3.27 -28.94
CA LEU A 76 23.34 3.31 -27.49
C LEU A 76 23.86 2.09 -26.74
N ASP A 77 23.74 0.89 -27.30
CA ASP A 77 24.27 -0.36 -26.73
C ASP A 77 25.78 -0.29 -26.49
N VAL A 78 26.50 0.36 -27.41
CA VAL A 78 27.96 0.56 -27.32
C VAL A 78 28.31 1.58 -26.24
N ILE A 79 27.53 2.65 -26.11
CA ILE A 79 27.70 3.65 -25.05
C ILE A 79 27.42 3.03 -23.68
N GLN A 80 26.38 2.20 -23.57
CA GLN A 80 26.05 1.48 -22.34
C GLN A 80 27.17 0.51 -21.93
N GLU A 81 27.76 -0.21 -22.88
CA GLU A 81 28.89 -1.10 -22.61
C GLU A 81 30.15 -0.33 -22.20
N PHE A 82 30.41 0.81 -22.82
CA PHE A 82 31.49 1.73 -22.44
C PHE A 82 31.31 2.22 -20.99
N CYS A 83 30.11 2.67 -20.64
CA CYS A 83 29.74 3.13 -19.31
C CYS A 83 29.88 2.03 -18.25
N LYS A 84 29.45 0.80 -18.54
CA LYS A 84 29.62 -0.37 -17.65
C LYS A 84 31.10 -0.68 -17.40
N ARG A 85 31.92 -0.60 -18.45
CA ARG A 85 33.33 -0.98 -18.39
C ARG A 85 34.22 0.09 -17.75
N PHE A 86 33.84 1.36 -17.85
CA PHE A 86 34.64 2.49 -17.35
C PHE A 86 33.82 3.44 -16.43
N PRO A 87 33.33 2.98 -15.27
CA PRO A 87 32.42 3.76 -14.42
C PRO A 87 33.00 5.10 -13.95
N ARG A 88 34.33 5.17 -13.70
CA ARG A 88 35.01 6.41 -13.27
C ARG A 88 34.98 7.55 -14.30
N SER A 89 34.75 7.24 -15.57
CA SER A 89 34.63 8.26 -16.62
C SER A 89 33.34 9.08 -16.52
N VAL A 90 32.41 8.64 -15.68
CA VAL A 90 31.09 9.24 -15.45
C VAL A 90 31.01 9.94 -14.09
N GLU A 91 31.85 9.54 -13.12
CA GLU A 91 31.80 9.99 -11.73
C GLU A 91 32.46 11.36 -11.46
N THR A 92 33.04 12.04 -12.46
CA THR A 92 33.76 13.31 -12.24
C THR A 92 32.85 14.54 -12.39
N PRO A 93 32.97 15.56 -11.50
CA PRO A 93 32.00 16.66 -11.38
C PRO A 93 31.97 17.66 -12.56
N SER A 94 32.93 17.62 -13.48
CA SER A 94 32.97 18.48 -14.69
C SER A 94 32.05 17.99 -15.82
N HIS A 95 31.16 17.04 -15.56
CA HIS A 95 30.38 16.31 -16.58
C HIS A 95 28.87 16.64 -16.59
N VAL A 96 28.45 17.71 -15.91
CA VAL A 96 27.03 18.12 -15.85
C VAL A 96 26.44 18.28 -17.27
N ASP A 97 27.21 18.81 -18.22
CA ASP A 97 26.75 19.03 -19.61
C ASP A 97 26.61 17.72 -20.42
N ILE A 98 27.37 16.68 -20.08
CA ILE A 98 27.33 15.37 -20.78
C ILE A 98 26.16 14.53 -20.28
N MET A 99 25.73 14.80 -19.04
CA MET A 99 24.60 14.12 -18.43
C MET A 99 23.31 14.45 -19.15
N GLU A 100 23.14 15.67 -19.67
CA GLU A 100 21.97 16.08 -20.45
C GLU A 100 21.77 15.24 -21.72
N GLU A 101 22.81 14.63 -22.28
CA GLU A 101 22.71 13.92 -23.56
C GLU A 101 22.55 12.39 -23.42
N LEU A 102 22.58 11.85 -22.20
CA LEU A 102 22.40 10.41 -21.96
C LEU A 102 20.93 10.01 -21.97
N PRO A 103 20.54 8.89 -22.59
CA PRO A 103 19.18 8.36 -22.42
C PRO A 103 18.93 7.96 -20.97
N LEU A 104 17.72 8.28 -20.50
CA LEU A 104 17.26 8.27 -19.10
C LEU A 104 17.66 7.01 -18.33
N GLU A 105 17.52 5.85 -18.95
CA GLU A 105 17.80 4.54 -18.36
C GLU A 105 19.28 4.39 -17.98
N THR A 106 20.19 4.99 -18.75
CA THR A 106 21.64 4.93 -18.55
C THR A 106 22.10 5.94 -17.48
N ALA A 107 21.53 7.15 -17.49
CA ALA A 107 21.76 8.16 -16.46
C ALA A 107 21.28 7.68 -15.08
N CYS A 108 20.10 7.04 -15.03
CA CYS A 108 19.59 6.43 -13.80
C CYS A 108 20.45 5.26 -13.33
N TYR A 109 20.91 4.39 -14.23
CA TYR A 109 21.68 3.18 -13.87
C TYR A 109 23.05 3.47 -13.23
N GLN A 110 23.76 4.51 -13.70
CA GLN A 110 25.09 4.83 -13.16
C GLN A 110 25.06 5.71 -11.90
N HIS A 111 24.00 6.50 -11.68
CA HIS A 111 23.86 7.39 -10.53
C HIS A 111 23.01 6.85 -9.38
N TYR A 112 22.74 5.55 -9.33
CA TYR A 112 22.18 4.84 -8.16
C TYR A 112 23.03 4.99 -6.86
N LYS A 113 24.01 5.90 -6.79
CA LYS A 113 24.74 6.28 -5.57
C LYS A 113 24.66 7.76 -5.20
N THR A 114 24.17 8.67 -6.06
CA THR A 114 24.12 10.11 -5.74
C THR A 114 22.90 10.82 -6.34
N ALA A 115 21.84 10.99 -5.53
CA ALA A 115 20.60 11.72 -5.85
C ALA A 115 20.77 13.12 -6.48
N ARG A 116 21.92 13.78 -6.24
CA ARG A 116 22.13 15.20 -6.55
C ARG A 116 22.12 15.56 -8.04
N GLY A 117 22.31 14.60 -8.96
CA GLY A 117 22.36 14.87 -10.40
C GLY A 117 21.11 14.46 -11.18
N VAL A 118 20.33 13.52 -10.67
CA VAL A 118 19.21 12.89 -11.42
C VAL A 118 17.98 13.80 -11.49
N ILE A 119 17.71 14.59 -10.44
CA ILE A 119 16.53 15.47 -10.38
C ILE A 119 16.69 16.67 -11.32
N PRO A 120 17.80 17.45 -11.31
CA PRO A 120 18.01 18.51 -12.29
C PRO A 120 18.03 17.96 -13.72
N PHE A 121 18.64 16.79 -13.96
CA PHE A 121 18.65 16.13 -15.27
C PHE A 121 17.25 15.81 -15.78
N LEU A 122 16.38 15.21 -14.95
CA LEU A 122 14.98 14.97 -15.31
C LEU A 122 14.25 16.28 -15.59
N VAL A 123 14.41 17.29 -14.73
CA VAL A 123 13.76 18.60 -14.90
C VAL A 123 14.24 19.35 -16.15
N VAL A 124 15.50 19.21 -16.56
CA VAL A 124 16.09 19.88 -17.73
C VAL A 124 15.78 19.14 -19.05
N GLN A 125 15.87 17.80 -19.07
CA GLN A 125 15.55 17.00 -20.27
C GLN A 125 14.06 17.02 -20.60
N LEU A 126 13.22 17.13 -19.57
CA LEU A 126 11.79 17.29 -19.71
C LEU A 126 11.49 18.76 -19.96
N LYS A 127 11.72 19.26 -21.18
CA LYS A 127 11.12 20.52 -21.59
C LYS A 127 9.61 20.39 -21.40
N VAL A 128 9.10 21.06 -20.37
CA VAL A 128 7.72 20.96 -19.87
C VAL A 128 6.67 21.18 -20.97
N ASN A 129 7.04 21.90 -22.03
CA ASN A 129 6.17 22.19 -23.17
C ASN A 129 5.93 20.99 -24.12
N ASP A 130 6.78 19.96 -24.09
CA ASP A 130 6.65 18.76 -24.96
C ASP A 130 5.89 17.60 -24.28
N LEU A 131 5.46 17.78 -23.03
CA LEU A 131 4.84 16.74 -22.19
C LEU A 131 3.30 16.80 -22.17
N GLU A 132 2.69 17.87 -22.65
CA GLU A 132 1.23 17.96 -22.71
C GLU A 132 0.66 16.90 -23.67
N GLY A 133 -0.08 15.95 -23.12
CA GLY A 133 -0.83 14.95 -23.89
C GLY A 133 -0.15 13.60 -24.14
N ASN A 134 1.07 13.36 -23.65
CA ASN A 134 1.77 12.08 -23.86
C ASN A 134 1.81 11.21 -22.59
N SER A 135 0.85 10.29 -22.47
CA SER A 135 0.68 9.38 -21.32
C SER A 135 1.91 8.51 -21.03
N VAL A 136 2.69 8.16 -22.06
CA VAL A 136 3.89 7.31 -21.92
C VAL A 136 5.01 8.03 -21.18
N TRP A 137 5.23 9.32 -21.47
CA TRP A 137 6.22 10.13 -20.76
C TRP A 137 5.83 10.35 -19.31
N GLY A 138 4.53 10.47 -19.10
CA GLY A 138 3.89 10.46 -17.82
C GLY A 138 4.20 9.31 -16.88
N GLU A 139 3.96 8.08 -17.34
CA GLU A 139 4.29 6.88 -16.58
C GLU A 139 5.80 6.75 -16.35
N ARG A 140 6.62 7.16 -17.33
CA ARG A 140 8.08 7.19 -17.19
C ARG A 140 8.53 8.20 -16.14
N LEU A 141 7.92 9.38 -16.11
CA LEU A 141 8.10 10.40 -15.08
C LEU A 141 7.68 9.88 -13.72
N LEU A 142 6.52 9.24 -13.60
CA LEU A 142 6.04 8.64 -12.37
C LEU A 142 6.97 7.53 -11.87
N THR A 143 7.52 6.75 -12.79
CA THR A 143 8.50 5.69 -12.51
C THR A 143 9.84 6.28 -12.06
N ALA A 144 10.31 7.34 -12.72
CA ALA A 144 11.52 8.07 -12.36
C ALA A 144 11.37 8.73 -10.99
N LEU A 145 10.20 9.34 -10.74
CA LEU A 145 9.78 9.87 -9.46
C LEU A 145 9.85 8.76 -8.41
N ASN A 146 9.10 7.66 -8.56
CA ASN A 146 9.14 6.50 -7.65
C ASN A 146 10.58 6.00 -7.38
N ARG A 147 11.48 5.99 -8.38
CA ARG A 147 12.88 5.58 -8.20
C ARG A 147 13.72 6.61 -7.43
N ILE A 148 13.57 7.90 -7.73
CA ILE A 148 14.20 9.00 -6.96
C ILE A 148 13.71 8.98 -5.53
N LEU A 149 12.41 8.77 -5.35
CA LEU A 149 11.72 8.72 -4.08
C LEU A 149 12.21 7.56 -3.20
N VAL A 150 12.40 6.36 -3.77
CA VAL A 150 13.07 5.23 -3.10
C VAL A 150 14.52 5.57 -2.73
N PHE A 151 15.24 6.27 -3.60
CA PHE A 151 16.63 6.66 -3.34
C PHE A 151 16.76 7.73 -2.25
N CYS A 152 15.83 8.70 -2.20
CA CYS A 152 15.80 9.76 -1.20
C CYS A 152 15.66 9.19 0.23
N ASN A 153 15.00 8.04 0.39
CA ASN A 153 14.83 7.36 1.67
C ASN A 153 16.17 6.96 2.33
N ALA A 154 17.25 6.82 1.55
CA ALA A 154 18.54 6.30 2.04
C ALA A 154 19.54 7.38 2.53
N ALA A 155 19.19 8.67 2.55
CA ALA A 155 20.19 9.72 2.83
C ALA A 155 19.68 10.91 3.66
N THR A 156 20.49 11.34 4.62
CA THR A 156 20.15 12.13 5.82
C THR A 156 20.18 13.66 5.67
N HIS A 157 19.96 14.23 4.47
CA HIS A 157 20.00 15.69 4.26
C HIS A 157 18.68 16.23 3.67
N THR A 158 17.94 17.05 4.42
CA THR A 158 16.48 17.24 4.27
C THR A 158 16.02 18.50 3.51
N ALA A 159 16.56 19.70 3.75
CA ALA A 159 15.94 20.94 3.25
C ALA A 159 15.99 21.13 1.72
N LYS A 160 17.19 21.09 1.10
CA LYS A 160 17.34 21.23 -0.36
C LYS A 160 16.60 20.14 -1.16
N ARG A 161 16.39 18.97 -0.56
CA ARG A 161 15.64 17.88 -1.19
C ARG A 161 14.15 18.14 -1.24
N LEU A 162 13.57 18.85 -0.26
CA LEU A 162 12.15 19.20 -0.31
C LEU A 162 11.87 20.16 -1.47
N GLU A 163 12.75 21.16 -1.69
CA GLU A 163 12.68 22.05 -2.87
C GLU A 163 12.81 21.26 -4.19
N ASP A 164 13.75 20.31 -4.26
CA ASP A 164 13.93 19.46 -5.44
C ASP A 164 12.70 18.55 -5.70
N ILE A 165 12.11 17.99 -4.63
CA ILE A 165 10.88 17.18 -4.70
C ILE A 165 9.70 18.07 -5.11
N GLU A 166 9.59 19.28 -4.57
CA GLU A 166 8.54 20.24 -4.92
C GLU A 166 8.59 20.59 -6.39
N ALA A 167 9.77 20.96 -6.89
CA ALA A 167 9.98 21.29 -8.31
C ALA A 167 9.58 20.10 -9.21
N LEU A 168 9.92 18.88 -8.80
CA LEU A 168 9.54 17.68 -9.53
C LEU A 168 8.02 17.43 -9.49
N LEU A 169 7.38 17.58 -8.33
CA LEU A 169 5.91 17.48 -8.20
C LEU A 169 5.19 18.53 -9.03
N GLN A 170 5.67 19.78 -9.03
CA GLN A 170 5.16 20.84 -9.89
C GLN A 170 5.29 20.48 -11.38
N ALA A 171 6.44 19.92 -11.80
CA ALA A 171 6.65 19.46 -13.17
C ALA A 171 5.71 18.30 -13.54
N VAL A 172 5.54 17.31 -12.67
CA VAL A 172 4.63 16.16 -12.93
C VAL A 172 3.17 16.63 -12.94
N SER A 173 2.78 17.54 -12.05
CA SER A 173 1.44 18.11 -11.99
C SER A 173 1.04 18.79 -13.30
N ARG A 174 1.96 19.54 -13.91
CA ARG A 174 1.74 20.20 -15.22
C ARG A 174 1.45 19.23 -16.35
N THR A 175 1.85 17.96 -16.26
CA THR A 175 1.50 16.93 -17.25
C THR A 175 0.02 16.49 -17.20
N GLY A 176 -0.73 16.89 -16.16
CA GLY A 176 -2.12 16.48 -15.93
C GLY A 176 -2.27 15.06 -15.39
N ILE A 177 -1.17 14.34 -15.17
CA ILE A 177 -1.21 12.92 -14.79
C ILE A 177 -1.57 12.72 -13.34
N LEU A 178 -1.05 13.57 -12.46
CA LEU A 178 -1.49 13.56 -11.07
C LEU A 178 -2.98 13.87 -10.97
N ALA A 179 -3.51 14.77 -11.80
CA ALA A 179 -4.94 15.07 -11.82
C ALA A 179 -5.80 13.92 -12.37
N SER A 180 -5.30 13.19 -13.38
CA SER A 180 -6.07 12.16 -14.10
C SER A 180 -5.90 10.74 -13.59
N GLN A 181 -4.82 10.43 -12.85
CA GLN A 181 -4.53 9.08 -12.37
C GLN A 181 -4.59 8.98 -10.84
N ARG A 182 -5.70 8.48 -10.31
CA ARG A 182 -5.87 8.21 -8.87
C ARG A 182 -4.81 7.27 -8.30
N GLU A 183 -4.38 6.27 -9.07
CA GLU A 183 -3.35 5.33 -8.65
C GLU A 183 -1.99 6.01 -8.47
N ALA A 184 -1.65 6.96 -9.34
CA ALA A 184 -0.44 7.76 -9.22
C ALA A 184 -0.44 8.60 -7.94
N GLN A 185 -1.56 9.27 -7.63
CA GLN A 185 -1.72 10.03 -6.38
C GLN A 185 -1.65 9.11 -5.15
N GLY A 186 -2.26 7.92 -5.21
CA GLY A 186 -2.20 6.93 -4.14
C GLY A 186 -0.77 6.46 -3.87
N ARG A 187 -0.02 6.10 -4.92
CA ARG A 187 1.40 5.71 -4.80
C ARG A 187 2.27 6.84 -4.24
N LEU A 188 2.01 8.08 -4.66
CA LEU A 188 2.71 9.27 -4.16
C LEU A 188 2.50 9.47 -2.66
N LEU A 189 1.26 9.33 -2.18
CA LEU A 189 0.94 9.39 -0.75
C LEU A 189 1.54 8.23 0.03
N THR A 190 1.36 6.99 -0.46
CA THR A 190 1.95 5.81 0.18
C THR A 190 3.46 5.98 0.32
N TRP A 191 4.14 6.51 -0.70
CA TRP A 191 5.56 6.84 -0.59
C TRP A 191 5.84 7.93 0.46
N ALA A 192 5.08 9.04 0.45
CA ALA A 192 5.25 10.10 1.44
C ALA A 192 5.11 9.57 2.88
N PHE A 193 4.26 8.56 3.09
CA PHE A 193 4.12 7.84 4.36
C PHE A 193 5.24 6.80 4.63
N GLN A 194 5.75 6.11 3.61
CA GLN A 194 6.78 5.05 3.75
C GLN A 194 8.21 5.57 3.90
N CYS A 195 8.47 6.84 3.60
CA CYS A 195 9.81 7.42 3.67
C CYS A 195 10.27 7.59 5.14
N SER A 196 10.75 6.50 5.74
CA SER A 196 10.96 6.26 7.17
C SER A 196 11.86 7.25 7.93
N ASP A 197 12.65 8.04 7.21
CA ASP A 197 13.77 8.82 7.79
C ASP A 197 13.66 10.34 7.60
N CYS A 198 12.60 10.85 6.95
CA CYS A 198 12.48 12.27 6.60
C CYS A 198 11.47 13.05 7.49
N THR A 199 11.49 14.38 7.42
CA THR A 199 10.50 15.31 8.01
C THR A 199 9.10 15.08 7.41
N TYR A 200 8.33 14.15 7.97
CA TYR A 200 7.04 13.67 7.45
C TYR A 200 5.94 14.71 7.26
N GLY A 201 5.83 15.71 8.14
CA GLY A 201 4.83 16.77 8.03
C GLY A 201 5.02 17.57 6.74
N ASP A 202 6.24 18.06 6.53
CA ASP A 202 6.58 18.90 5.37
C ASP A 202 6.39 18.16 4.05
N LEU A 203 6.78 16.88 3.98
CA LEU A 203 6.63 16.10 2.73
C LEU A 203 5.17 15.78 2.43
N LEU A 204 4.37 15.47 3.44
CA LEU A 204 2.95 15.23 3.26
C LEU A 204 2.25 16.55 2.87
N ASP A 205 2.50 17.64 3.58
CA ASP A 205 1.99 18.98 3.23
C ASP A 205 2.42 19.42 1.82
N LEU A 206 3.59 18.98 1.34
CA LEU A 206 4.05 19.22 -0.02
C LEU A 206 3.28 18.39 -1.06
N VAL A 207 2.97 17.15 -0.74
CA VAL A 207 2.30 16.19 -1.64
C VAL A 207 0.78 16.42 -1.67
N LEU A 208 0.19 16.83 -0.55
CA LEU A 208 -1.25 17.02 -0.36
C LEU A 208 -1.95 17.84 -1.46
N PRO A 209 -1.43 19.00 -1.88
CA PRO A 209 -2.05 19.80 -2.95
C PRO A 209 -2.19 19.05 -4.28
N TYR A 210 -1.36 18.03 -4.52
CA TYR A 210 -1.36 17.23 -5.75
C TYR A 210 -2.25 15.98 -5.67
N CYS A 211 -2.86 15.73 -4.51
CA CYS A 211 -3.61 14.54 -4.15
C CYS A 211 -5.12 14.83 -3.91
N ALA A 212 -5.67 15.82 -4.61
CA ALA A 212 -7.05 16.28 -4.44
C ALA A 212 -8.13 15.21 -4.77
N ASN A 213 -7.78 14.13 -5.48
CA ASN A 213 -8.72 13.07 -5.86
C ASN A 213 -8.47 11.75 -5.12
N VAL A 214 -7.69 11.80 -4.03
CA VAL A 214 -7.39 10.60 -3.26
C VAL A 214 -8.59 10.22 -2.43
N THR A 215 -9.15 9.07 -2.75
CA THR A 215 -10.29 8.48 -2.04
C THR A 215 -9.89 7.30 -1.16
N HIS A 216 -8.66 6.80 -1.28
CA HIS A 216 -8.15 5.64 -0.55
C HIS A 216 -6.76 5.94 0.01
N ILE A 217 -6.58 5.74 1.31
CA ILE A 217 -5.26 5.80 1.95
C ILE A 217 -5.05 4.58 2.84
N SER A 218 -3.87 3.95 2.73
CA SER A 218 -3.40 2.93 3.67
C SER A 218 -2.04 3.36 4.22
N ILE A 219 -1.91 3.38 5.54
CA ILE A 219 -0.73 3.84 6.27
C ILE A 219 -0.33 2.77 7.26
N SER A 220 0.93 2.36 7.21
CA SER A 220 1.51 1.39 8.15
C SER A 220 2.70 1.99 8.89
N TYR A 221 2.65 1.99 10.22
CA TYR A 221 3.72 2.44 11.11
C TYR A 221 4.43 1.25 11.74
N GLU A 222 5.53 0.84 11.11
CA GLU A 222 6.32 -0.30 11.58
C GLU A 222 7.36 0.06 12.64
N ASN A 223 7.90 1.28 12.68
CA ASN A 223 9.03 1.66 13.55
C ASN A 223 8.73 2.77 14.58
N TYR A 224 9.20 2.57 15.82
CA TYR A 224 9.05 3.48 16.97
C TYR A 224 9.88 4.78 16.91
N THR A 225 10.91 4.88 16.07
CA THR A 225 12.01 5.85 16.25
C THR A 225 11.69 7.32 15.92
N THR A 226 10.57 7.64 15.26
CA THR A 226 10.23 9.01 14.83
C THR A 226 9.16 9.68 15.71
N VAL A 227 9.37 9.63 17.02
CA VAL A 227 8.47 10.14 18.08
C VAL A 227 8.16 11.64 18.02
N ARG A 228 9.09 12.49 17.52
CA ARG A 228 8.97 13.96 17.64
C ARG A 228 8.03 14.64 16.64
N ARG A 229 7.49 13.92 15.64
CA ARG A 229 6.78 14.54 14.49
C ARG A 229 5.40 13.94 14.19
N GLN A 230 4.79 13.27 15.17
CA GLN A 230 3.46 12.66 15.05
C GLN A 230 2.31 13.68 15.05
N GLN A 231 2.53 14.91 15.53
CA GLN A 231 1.56 16.02 15.51
C GLN A 231 1.29 16.53 14.09
N ASP A 232 2.32 16.68 13.28
CA ASP A 232 2.20 17.24 11.93
C ASP A 232 1.44 16.27 11.00
N LEU A 233 1.65 14.98 11.22
CA LEU A 233 0.97 13.90 10.52
C LEU A 233 -0.54 13.91 10.78
N SER A 234 -0.97 13.96 12.05
CA SER A 234 -2.41 13.95 12.38
C SER A 234 -3.12 15.17 11.80
N ALA A 235 -2.47 16.34 11.86
CA ALA A 235 -2.99 17.56 11.26
C ALA A 235 -3.10 17.46 9.73
N SER A 236 -2.10 16.87 9.08
CA SER A 236 -2.09 16.66 7.63
C SER A 236 -3.13 15.64 7.17
N LEU A 237 -3.29 14.54 7.91
CA LEU A 237 -4.32 13.54 7.65
C LEU A 237 -5.72 14.14 7.83
N ALA A 238 -5.92 15.01 8.83
CA ALA A 238 -7.19 15.68 9.03
C ALA A 238 -7.65 16.48 7.80
N LYS A 239 -6.72 17.08 7.05
CA LYS A 239 -7.03 17.78 5.78
C LYS A 239 -7.55 16.84 4.69
N LEU A 240 -7.14 15.56 4.71
CA LEU A 240 -7.56 14.55 3.74
C LEU A 240 -8.88 13.88 4.10
N VAL A 241 -9.18 13.71 5.39
CA VAL A 241 -10.36 12.96 5.87
C VAL A 241 -11.67 13.33 5.15
N PRO A 242 -12.01 14.62 4.89
CA PRO A 242 -13.23 14.99 4.19
C PRO A 242 -13.44 14.33 2.82
N GLN A 243 -12.37 13.96 2.10
CA GLN A 243 -12.46 13.38 0.75
C GLN A 243 -12.27 11.86 0.72
N LEU A 244 -11.91 11.24 1.86
CA LEU A 244 -11.63 9.81 1.91
C LEU A 244 -12.90 8.98 1.90
N THR A 245 -12.84 7.91 1.11
CA THR A 245 -13.83 6.82 1.11
C THR A 245 -13.29 5.57 1.79
N HIS A 246 -11.96 5.37 1.78
CA HIS A 246 -11.29 4.24 2.38
C HIS A 246 -10.07 4.74 3.18
N LEU A 247 -9.98 4.31 4.43
CA LEU A 247 -8.84 4.63 5.30
C LEU A 247 -8.41 3.37 6.04
N ASP A 248 -7.14 2.99 5.87
CA ASP A 248 -6.50 1.90 6.56
C ASP A 248 -5.29 2.42 7.36
N LEU A 249 -5.33 2.26 8.68
CA LEU A 249 -4.31 2.75 9.60
C LEU A 249 -3.79 1.59 10.44
N HIS A 250 -2.52 1.26 10.25
CA HIS A 250 -1.79 0.31 11.08
C HIS A 250 -0.86 1.11 11.98
N VAL A 251 -1.23 1.25 13.24
CA VAL A 251 -0.57 2.14 14.21
C VAL A 251 0.14 1.30 15.27
N CYS A 252 1.46 1.49 15.39
CA CYS A 252 2.19 1.00 16.55
C CYS A 252 1.81 1.82 17.80
N TRP A 253 1.12 1.23 18.78
CA TRP A 253 0.52 1.98 19.89
C TRP A 253 1.52 2.60 20.87
N GLN A 254 2.82 2.31 20.74
CA GLN A 254 3.89 2.98 21.49
C GLN A 254 4.06 4.48 21.14
N VAL A 255 3.15 5.04 20.33
CA VAL A 255 2.95 6.48 20.15
C VAL A 255 3.00 7.22 21.50
N ARG A 256 3.97 8.13 21.65
CA ARG A 256 4.06 8.97 22.87
C ARG A 256 3.07 10.13 22.85
N ASP A 257 2.70 10.61 21.66
CA ASP A 257 1.75 11.73 21.52
C ASP A 257 0.29 11.25 21.48
N GLN A 258 -0.22 10.96 22.66
CA GLN A 258 -1.62 10.56 22.86
C GLN A 258 -2.59 11.68 22.47
N HIS A 259 -2.20 12.95 22.65
CA HIS A 259 -3.07 14.09 22.42
C HIS A 259 -3.32 14.29 20.92
N ALA A 260 -2.28 14.23 20.10
CA ALA A 260 -2.38 14.37 18.64
C ALA A 260 -3.26 13.29 18.01
N TRP A 261 -3.09 12.03 18.43
CA TRP A 261 -3.89 10.93 17.94
C TRP A 261 -5.32 10.95 18.45
N ARG A 262 -5.53 11.34 19.71
CA ARG A 262 -6.88 11.57 20.21
C ARG A 262 -7.57 12.68 19.44
N HIS A 263 -6.88 13.78 19.16
CA HIS A 263 -7.42 14.86 18.35
C HIS A 263 -7.75 14.40 16.93
N PHE A 264 -6.89 13.60 16.29
CA PHE A 264 -7.18 13.00 14.99
C PHE A 264 -8.42 12.09 15.01
N LEU A 265 -8.45 11.12 15.92
CA LEU A 265 -9.55 10.15 16.03
C LEU A 265 -10.88 10.84 16.37
N VAL A 266 -10.87 11.81 17.29
CA VAL A 266 -12.10 12.42 17.80
C VAL A 266 -12.53 13.63 16.98
N GLN A 267 -11.61 14.48 16.52
CA GLN A 267 -11.99 15.66 15.76
C GLN A 267 -12.03 15.36 14.26
N ALA A 268 -10.91 14.95 13.67
CA ALA A 268 -10.85 14.79 12.22
C ALA A 268 -11.74 13.63 11.76
N LEU A 269 -11.57 12.43 12.32
CA LEU A 269 -12.39 11.29 11.90
C LEU A 269 -13.85 11.43 12.30
N ALA A 270 -14.16 11.90 13.51
CA ALA A 270 -15.54 11.92 13.95
C ALA A 270 -16.37 13.11 13.42
N GLN A 271 -15.75 14.18 12.92
CA GLN A 271 -16.48 15.35 12.43
C GLN A 271 -16.44 15.45 10.90
N ASP A 272 -15.33 15.05 10.29
CA ASP A 272 -15.07 15.34 8.87
C ASP A 272 -15.21 14.11 7.96
N ALA A 273 -15.20 12.89 8.49
CA ALA A 273 -15.19 11.64 7.69
C ALA A 273 -16.57 11.26 7.08
N LYS A 274 -17.34 12.25 6.62
CA LYS A 274 -18.72 12.05 6.11
C LYS A 274 -18.79 11.12 4.89
N HIS A 275 -17.73 11.07 4.10
CA HIS A 275 -17.65 10.26 2.87
C HIS A 275 -17.03 8.87 3.08
N LEU A 276 -16.57 8.57 4.31
CA LEU A 276 -15.86 7.35 4.60
C LEU A 276 -16.79 6.14 4.54
N GLN A 277 -16.42 5.15 3.73
CA GLN A 277 -17.14 3.89 3.50
C GLN A 277 -16.42 2.70 4.14
N SER A 278 -15.09 2.71 4.19
CA SER A 278 -14.28 1.66 4.81
C SER A 278 -13.25 2.28 5.75
N LEU A 279 -13.23 1.79 6.99
CA LEU A 279 -12.28 2.20 8.02
C LEU A 279 -11.61 0.95 8.61
N GLN A 280 -10.29 0.86 8.48
CA GLN A 280 -9.49 -0.16 9.12
C GLN A 280 -8.53 0.48 10.11
N LEU A 281 -8.59 0.03 11.36
CA LEU A 281 -7.75 0.49 12.46
C LEU A 281 -7.08 -0.74 13.07
N LYS A 282 -5.79 -0.89 12.83
CA LYS A 282 -4.99 -2.01 13.29
C LYS A 282 -3.95 -1.50 14.27
N PHE A 283 -4.05 -1.93 15.51
CA PHE A 283 -3.15 -1.52 16.57
C PHE A 283 -2.21 -2.66 16.94
N TRP A 284 -0.91 -2.49 16.70
CA TRP A 284 0.10 -3.45 17.08
C TRP A 284 1.12 -2.89 18.05
N LYS A 285 1.82 -3.78 18.75
CA LYS A 285 3.07 -3.48 19.44
C LYS A 285 4.19 -4.06 18.61
N GLU A 286 5.24 -3.29 18.35
CA GLU A 286 6.50 -3.84 17.85
C GLU A 286 6.98 -4.93 18.84
N PRO A 287 7.41 -6.11 18.37
CA PRO A 287 7.97 -7.14 19.24
C PRO A 287 9.31 -6.66 19.81
N ASN A 288 9.26 -5.91 20.92
CA ASN A 288 10.45 -5.65 21.72
C ASN A 288 10.93 -6.99 22.30
N ASN A 289 12.14 -7.43 21.93
CA ASN A 289 12.91 -8.57 22.47
C ASN A 289 12.06 -9.69 23.08
N ASP A 290 12.01 -10.85 22.41
CA ASP A 290 11.21 -12.09 22.60
C ASP A 290 10.68 -12.51 24.00
N ASN A 291 11.08 -11.87 25.10
CA ASN A 291 10.71 -12.20 26.47
C ASN A 291 9.82 -11.18 27.18
N ALA A 292 9.51 -10.01 26.59
CA ALA A 292 8.62 -9.05 27.24
C ALA A 292 7.14 -9.45 27.05
N LEU A 293 6.41 -9.64 28.16
CA LEU A 293 4.97 -9.83 28.12
C LEU A 293 4.32 -8.65 27.35
N PRO A 294 3.30 -8.91 26.51
CA PRO A 294 2.58 -7.86 25.82
C PRO A 294 1.95 -6.92 26.86
N GLU A 295 2.40 -5.66 26.84
CA GLU A 295 1.74 -4.62 27.62
C GLU A 295 0.36 -4.35 27.03
N PRO A 296 -0.67 -4.09 27.86
CA PRO A 296 -2.01 -3.81 27.39
C PRO A 296 -2.06 -2.51 26.59
N LEU A 297 -3.03 -2.41 25.68
CA LEU A 297 -3.28 -1.21 24.91
C LEU A 297 -3.61 -0.08 25.89
N PRO A 298 -3.03 1.11 25.71
CA PRO A 298 -3.35 2.25 26.57
C PRO A 298 -4.86 2.54 26.54
N GLY A 299 -5.49 2.66 27.71
CA GLY A 299 -6.93 2.91 27.83
C GLY A 299 -7.43 4.16 27.09
N TRP A 300 -6.54 5.14 26.85
CA TRP A 300 -6.88 6.34 26.10
C TRP A 300 -7.23 6.07 24.63
N ILE A 301 -6.65 5.05 23.98
CA ILE A 301 -6.96 4.71 22.58
C ILE A 301 -8.41 4.27 22.49
N PHE A 302 -8.81 3.35 23.37
CA PHE A 302 -10.19 2.88 23.44
C PHE A 302 -11.16 4.01 23.76
N LYS A 303 -10.81 4.90 24.70
CA LYS A 303 -11.63 6.07 24.99
C LYS A 303 -11.77 7.00 23.77
N ALA A 304 -10.70 7.22 23.01
CA ALA A 304 -10.75 8.02 21.78
C ALA A 304 -11.63 7.36 20.70
N LEU A 305 -11.57 6.03 20.57
CA LEU A 305 -12.45 5.27 19.66
C LEU A 305 -13.91 5.34 20.11
N VAL A 306 -14.19 5.21 21.42
CA VAL A 306 -15.51 5.42 22.01
C VAL A 306 -16.03 6.83 21.68
N ASP A 307 -15.26 7.86 22.02
CA ASP A 307 -15.58 9.26 21.75
C ASP A 307 -15.86 9.47 20.24
N CYS A 308 -15.09 8.82 19.37
CA CYS A 308 -15.25 8.85 17.91
C CYS A 308 -16.56 8.19 17.43
N PHE A 309 -16.89 6.99 17.92
CA PHE A 309 -18.06 6.23 17.48
C PHE A 309 -19.39 6.67 18.11
N VAL A 310 -19.35 7.23 19.32
CA VAL A 310 -20.55 7.74 20.01
C VAL A 310 -21.10 8.99 19.33
N SER A 311 -20.24 9.76 18.65
CA SER A 311 -20.66 10.85 17.77
C SER A 311 -21.55 10.29 16.65
N SER A 312 -22.86 10.33 16.82
CA SER A 312 -23.83 9.66 15.93
C SER A 312 -23.86 10.20 14.50
N SER A 313 -23.13 11.28 14.21
CA SER A 313 -22.99 11.90 12.89
C SER A 313 -21.66 11.60 12.20
N ALA A 314 -20.74 10.88 12.85
CA ALA A 314 -19.37 10.75 12.38
C ALA A 314 -19.23 9.98 11.07
N PHE A 315 -20.07 8.96 10.88
CA PHE A 315 -19.84 7.94 9.86
C PHE A 315 -21.11 7.55 9.08
N PRO A 316 -21.87 8.50 8.53
CA PRO A 316 -23.19 8.23 7.94
C PRO A 316 -23.14 7.25 6.76
N ASN A 317 -21.98 7.13 6.11
CA ASN A 317 -21.77 6.29 4.93
C ASN A 317 -20.88 5.07 5.19
N LEU A 318 -20.49 4.81 6.44
CA LEU A 318 -19.57 3.74 6.76
C LEU A 318 -20.24 2.38 6.59
N GLN A 319 -19.63 1.54 5.75
CA GLN A 319 -20.09 0.22 5.38
C GLN A 319 -19.17 -0.88 5.91
N GLU A 320 -17.89 -0.60 6.07
CA GLU A 320 -16.90 -1.55 6.56
C GLU A 320 -16.11 -0.95 7.71
N LEU A 321 -16.05 -1.68 8.84
CA LEU A 321 -15.20 -1.37 9.96
C LEU A 321 -14.35 -2.59 10.32
N VAL A 322 -13.04 -2.42 10.30
CA VAL A 322 -12.07 -3.40 10.78
C VAL A 322 -11.35 -2.80 11.98
N LEU A 323 -11.51 -3.40 13.15
CA LEU A 323 -10.78 -3.05 14.37
C LEU A 323 -9.95 -4.25 14.81
N GLU A 324 -8.65 -4.16 14.61
CA GLU A 324 -7.71 -5.22 14.97
C GLU A 324 -6.78 -4.74 16.08
N THR A 325 -6.63 -5.58 17.09
CA THR A 325 -5.66 -5.37 18.17
C THR A 325 -4.76 -6.61 18.26
N ARG A 326 -3.58 -6.51 18.86
CA ARG A 326 -2.74 -7.71 19.04
C ARG A 326 -3.34 -8.65 20.12
N PRO A 327 -3.24 -9.98 19.96
CA PRO A 327 -3.67 -10.92 20.99
C PRO A 327 -2.89 -10.73 22.30
N GLY A 328 -3.61 -10.79 23.43
CA GLY A 328 -3.05 -10.63 24.78
C GLY A 328 -2.92 -9.18 25.27
N ILE A 329 -3.23 -8.20 24.43
CA ILE A 329 -3.16 -6.75 24.73
C ILE A 329 -4.49 -6.20 25.30
N LEU A 330 -5.37 -7.09 25.76
CA LEU A 330 -6.63 -6.65 26.35
C LEU A 330 -6.39 -5.95 27.69
N ALA A 331 -6.98 -4.76 27.81
CA ALA A 331 -6.93 -3.96 29.01
C ALA A 331 -7.31 -4.83 30.22
N LYS A 332 -6.47 -4.82 31.25
CA LYS A 332 -6.88 -5.26 32.59
C LYS A 332 -8.12 -4.49 33.09
N ASP A 333 -8.40 -3.36 32.45
CA ASP A 333 -9.56 -2.52 32.68
C ASP A 333 -10.78 -3.02 31.88
N HIS A 334 -11.61 -3.82 32.56
CA HIS A 334 -12.85 -4.34 32.01
C HIS A 334 -13.86 -3.25 31.62
N GLY A 335 -13.82 -2.07 32.25
CA GLY A 335 -14.79 -1.00 32.00
C GLY A 335 -14.62 -0.38 30.62
N VAL A 336 -13.38 -0.07 30.24
CA VAL A 336 -13.07 0.54 28.93
C VAL A 336 -13.43 -0.38 27.76
N ALA A 337 -13.28 -1.70 27.94
CA ALA A 337 -13.68 -2.66 26.92
C ALA A 337 -15.22 -2.72 26.75
N GLU A 338 -15.96 -2.57 27.84
CA GLU A 338 -17.42 -2.50 27.84
C GLU A 338 -17.92 -1.25 27.12
N ASP A 339 -17.34 -0.08 27.41
CA ASP A 339 -17.68 1.18 26.75
C ASP A 339 -17.47 1.12 25.24
N LEU A 340 -16.35 0.54 24.78
CA LEU A 340 -16.10 0.36 23.34
C LEU A 340 -17.12 -0.57 22.70
N THR A 341 -17.53 -1.64 23.40
CA THR A 341 -18.54 -2.57 22.91
C THR A 341 -19.88 -1.89 22.75
N MET A 342 -20.30 -1.11 23.75
CA MET A 342 -21.53 -0.33 23.69
C MET A 342 -21.49 0.69 22.55
N SER A 343 -20.32 1.29 22.30
CA SER A 343 -20.11 2.23 21.20
C SER A 343 -20.21 1.55 19.83
N LEU A 344 -19.58 0.37 19.67
CA LEU A 344 -19.68 -0.43 18.45
C LEU A 344 -21.10 -0.97 18.23
N ALA A 345 -21.80 -1.37 19.29
CA ALA A 345 -23.20 -1.78 19.23
C ALA A 345 -24.10 -0.62 18.80
N THR A 346 -23.84 0.59 19.32
CA THR A 346 -24.54 1.81 18.92
C THR A 346 -24.26 2.15 17.46
N LEU A 347 -23.00 2.05 17.03
CA LEU A 347 -22.60 2.28 15.64
C LEU A 347 -23.29 1.29 14.70
N LEU A 348 -23.33 0.01 15.08
CA LEU A 348 -24.04 -1.04 14.36
C LEU A 348 -25.55 -0.79 14.30
N GLY A 349 -26.17 -0.36 15.41
CA GLY A 349 -27.60 -0.07 15.42
C GLY A 349 -28.01 1.16 14.60
N LYS A 350 -27.11 2.12 14.38
CA LYS A 350 -27.41 3.40 13.71
C LYS A 350 -26.94 3.48 12.26
N ASN A 351 -25.94 2.70 11.84
CA ASN A 351 -25.33 2.81 10.52
C ASN A 351 -25.67 1.62 9.63
N ASN A 352 -25.54 1.83 8.32
CA ASN A 352 -25.67 0.78 7.30
C ASN A 352 -24.38 -0.04 7.16
N LEU A 353 -23.77 -0.41 8.29
CA LEU A 353 -22.58 -1.25 8.32
C LEU A 353 -22.93 -2.60 7.67
N ARG A 354 -22.13 -2.98 6.67
CA ARG A 354 -22.19 -4.26 5.95
C ARG A 354 -21.16 -5.25 6.45
N GLN A 355 -20.03 -4.77 6.95
CA GLN A 355 -18.96 -5.59 7.48
C GLN A 355 -18.44 -5.00 8.79
N LEU A 356 -18.36 -5.86 9.81
CA LEU A 356 -17.76 -5.54 11.09
C LEU A 356 -16.78 -6.66 11.44
N THR A 357 -15.50 -6.32 11.41
CA THR A 357 -14.43 -7.19 11.86
C THR A 357 -13.84 -6.63 13.14
N VAL A 358 -13.89 -7.43 14.21
CA VAL A 358 -13.22 -7.11 15.46
C VAL A 358 -12.31 -8.27 15.80
N ILE A 359 -11.00 -8.06 15.86
CA ILE A 359 -10.02 -9.15 16.07
C ILE A 359 -9.26 -8.92 17.38
N HIS A 360 -9.13 -10.00 18.16
CA HIS A 360 -8.41 -10.07 19.44
C HIS A 360 -8.92 -9.14 20.55
N PHE A 361 -10.10 -8.57 20.35
CA PHE A 361 -10.84 -7.86 21.38
C PHE A 361 -11.75 -8.86 22.10
N CYS A 362 -11.63 -9.12 23.42
CA CYS A 362 -12.62 -9.91 24.17
C CYS A 362 -13.53 -8.99 25.00
N PRO A 363 -14.58 -8.42 24.41
CA PRO A 363 -15.63 -7.79 25.18
C PRO A 363 -16.71 -8.77 25.63
N ARG A 364 -17.62 -8.26 26.48
CA ARG A 364 -18.98 -8.79 26.63
C ARG A 364 -19.70 -8.63 25.29
N TYR A 365 -20.03 -9.71 24.60
CA TYR A 365 -20.60 -9.61 23.24
C TYR A 365 -22.10 -9.33 23.19
N GLN A 366 -22.79 -9.46 24.32
CA GLN A 366 -24.25 -9.32 24.38
C GLN A 366 -24.75 -8.04 23.71
N PRO A 367 -24.16 -6.84 23.97
CA PRO A 367 -24.61 -5.61 23.31
C PRO A 367 -24.49 -5.64 21.78
N LEU A 368 -23.43 -6.26 21.25
CA LEU A 368 -23.25 -6.41 19.80
C LEU A 368 -24.30 -7.37 19.22
N PHE A 369 -24.60 -8.45 19.94
CA PHE A 369 -25.63 -9.40 19.52
C PHE A 369 -27.04 -8.83 19.61
N ASP A 370 -27.32 -7.98 20.59
CA ASP A 370 -28.59 -7.27 20.70
C ASP A 370 -28.72 -6.24 19.54
N ALA A 371 -27.66 -5.52 19.21
CA ALA A 371 -27.63 -4.61 18.06
C ALA A 371 -27.76 -5.36 16.71
N LEU A 372 -27.24 -6.59 16.62
CA LEU A 372 -27.44 -7.46 15.45
C LEU A 372 -28.89 -7.90 15.22
N GLN A 373 -29.72 -7.90 16.27
CA GLN A 373 -31.14 -8.24 16.12
C GLN A 373 -31.90 -7.16 15.35
N THR A 374 -31.49 -5.90 15.48
CA THR A 374 -32.15 -4.75 14.83
C THR A 374 -31.43 -4.29 13.57
N ASN A 375 -30.14 -4.61 13.42
CA ASN A 375 -29.38 -4.25 12.24
C ASN A 375 -29.79 -5.08 11.01
N SER A 376 -30.24 -4.38 9.96
CA SER A 376 -30.70 -4.97 8.69
C SER A 376 -29.67 -4.90 7.56
N SER A 377 -28.46 -4.41 7.81
CA SER A 377 -27.45 -4.15 6.78
C SER A 377 -26.21 -5.04 6.87
N LEU A 378 -25.92 -5.60 8.05
CA LEU A 378 -24.68 -6.32 8.32
C LEU A 378 -24.72 -7.69 7.64
N GLN A 379 -23.77 -7.89 6.72
CA GLN A 379 -23.61 -9.09 5.93
C GLN A 379 -22.44 -9.95 6.41
N ARG A 380 -21.41 -9.32 6.96
CA ARG A 380 -20.18 -9.99 7.40
C ARG A 380 -19.85 -9.60 8.83
N PHE A 381 -19.65 -10.60 9.67
CA PHE A 381 -19.26 -10.41 11.06
C PHE A 381 -18.08 -11.32 11.40
N GLU A 382 -17.01 -10.79 11.95
CA GLU A 382 -15.90 -11.59 12.44
C GLU A 382 -15.95 -11.69 13.96
N VAL A 383 -16.14 -12.91 14.47
CA VAL A 383 -16.14 -13.19 15.90
C VAL A 383 -14.68 -13.18 16.38
N PRO A 384 -14.30 -12.30 17.31
CA PRO A 384 -12.95 -12.31 17.82
C PRO A 384 -12.67 -13.61 18.59
N PHE A 385 -11.50 -14.19 18.35
CA PHE A 385 -11.05 -15.40 19.03
C PHE A 385 -11.00 -15.17 20.55
N CYS A 386 -11.89 -15.83 21.30
CA CYS A 386 -11.97 -15.70 22.76
C CYS A 386 -12.00 -17.09 23.40
N THR A 387 -11.11 -17.35 24.36
CA THR A 387 -10.96 -18.68 25.01
C THR A 387 -12.22 -19.13 25.78
N ASN A 388 -13.12 -18.21 26.11
CA ASN A 388 -14.43 -18.47 26.76
C ASN A 388 -15.62 -18.34 25.79
N ALA A 389 -15.48 -18.84 24.56
CA ALA A 389 -16.45 -18.61 23.47
C ALA A 389 -17.85 -19.24 23.68
N LYS A 390 -17.98 -20.38 24.38
CA LYS A 390 -19.22 -21.19 24.34
C LYS A 390 -20.52 -20.45 24.70
N PRO A 391 -20.65 -19.78 25.87
CA PRO A 391 -21.89 -19.05 26.20
C PRO A 391 -22.18 -17.90 25.23
N LYS A 392 -21.12 -17.29 24.69
CA LYS A 392 -21.19 -16.17 23.76
C LYS A 392 -21.66 -16.63 22.38
N LEU A 393 -21.24 -17.80 21.93
CA LEU A 393 -21.74 -18.41 20.70
C LEU A 393 -23.21 -18.78 20.78
N GLN A 394 -23.72 -19.17 21.97
CA GLN A 394 -25.14 -19.45 22.15
C GLN A 394 -25.98 -18.18 21.96
N ALA A 395 -25.52 -17.04 22.48
CA ALA A 395 -26.20 -15.76 22.28
C ALA A 395 -26.19 -15.35 20.80
N LEU A 396 -25.06 -15.53 20.08
CA LEU A 396 -25.01 -15.28 18.63
C LEU A 396 -25.97 -16.21 17.86
N TYR A 397 -25.98 -17.51 18.20
CA TYR A 397 -26.91 -18.47 17.62
C TYR A 397 -28.37 -18.07 17.86
N ASP A 398 -28.71 -17.66 19.08
CA ASP A 398 -30.06 -17.20 19.43
C ASP A 398 -30.42 -15.93 18.63
N THR A 399 -29.50 -14.97 18.50
CA THR A 399 -29.70 -13.79 17.63
C THR A 399 -29.93 -14.17 16.17
N ILE A 400 -29.15 -15.07 15.59
CA ILE A 400 -29.29 -15.41 14.17
C ILE A 400 -30.55 -16.25 13.92
N ILE A 401 -30.80 -17.25 14.77
CA ILE A 401 -31.85 -18.24 14.54
C ILE A 401 -33.17 -17.83 15.20
N ARG A 402 -33.18 -17.48 16.49
CA ARG A 402 -34.43 -17.16 17.21
C ARG A 402 -35.00 -15.81 16.78
N HIS A 403 -34.14 -14.82 16.56
CA HIS A 403 -34.56 -13.51 16.06
C HIS A 403 -34.61 -13.43 14.53
N ASN A 404 -34.38 -14.55 13.84
CA ASN A 404 -34.52 -14.68 12.38
C ASN A 404 -33.74 -13.62 11.59
N ASN A 405 -32.48 -13.35 11.97
CA ASN A 405 -31.62 -12.48 11.19
C ASN A 405 -31.31 -13.15 9.84
N THR A 406 -31.73 -12.49 8.74
CA THR A 406 -31.55 -12.98 7.37
C THR A 406 -30.48 -12.22 6.59
N THR A 407 -29.89 -11.19 7.20
CA THR A 407 -28.98 -10.26 6.55
C THR A 407 -27.53 -10.71 6.70
N LEU A 408 -27.21 -11.40 7.79
CA LEU A 408 -25.88 -11.93 8.05
C LEU A 408 -25.59 -13.14 7.14
N LEU A 409 -24.61 -12.99 6.25
CA LEU A 409 -24.25 -13.95 5.20
C LEU A 409 -22.96 -14.70 5.52
N HIS A 410 -22.05 -14.07 6.28
CA HIS A 410 -20.76 -14.64 6.65
C HIS A 410 -20.43 -14.36 8.11
N VAL A 411 -20.00 -15.41 8.81
CA VAL A 411 -19.45 -15.31 10.17
C VAL A 411 -18.09 -16.00 10.21
N ASN A 412 -17.04 -15.22 10.49
CA ASN A 412 -15.67 -15.70 10.60
C ASN A 412 -15.23 -15.84 12.07
N GLY A 413 -14.10 -16.51 12.32
CA GLY A 413 -13.53 -16.64 13.67
C GLY A 413 -14.25 -17.62 14.61
N LEU A 414 -15.19 -18.41 14.08
CA LEU A 414 -15.90 -19.43 14.84
C LEU A 414 -15.01 -20.67 15.09
N PRO A 415 -15.06 -21.30 16.28
CA PRO A 415 -14.37 -22.56 16.53
C PRO A 415 -14.94 -23.73 15.72
N GLU A 416 -14.24 -24.86 15.70
CA GLU A 416 -14.71 -26.11 15.10
C GLU A 416 -15.59 -26.89 16.10
N ASP A 417 -16.79 -26.37 16.37
CA ASP A 417 -17.81 -27.05 17.17
C ASP A 417 -19.18 -27.07 16.48
N HIS A 418 -20.07 -27.91 17.00
CA HIS A 418 -21.41 -28.12 16.44
C HIS A 418 -22.23 -26.82 16.37
N LEU A 419 -22.13 -25.96 17.38
CA LEU A 419 -22.88 -24.70 17.42
C LEU A 419 -22.40 -23.73 16.32
N SER A 420 -21.08 -23.67 16.11
CA SER A 420 -20.46 -22.91 15.04
C SER A 420 -20.85 -23.43 13.66
N GLU A 421 -20.95 -24.75 13.50
CA GLU A 421 -21.45 -25.38 12.27
C GLU A 421 -22.89 -24.95 11.97
N LEU A 422 -23.77 -24.93 12.98
CA LEU A 422 -25.15 -24.45 12.82
C LEU A 422 -25.22 -22.96 12.44
N ILE A 423 -24.37 -22.11 13.03
CA ILE A 423 -24.27 -20.69 12.67
C ILE A 423 -23.80 -20.54 11.21
N ARG A 424 -22.73 -21.22 10.81
CA ARG A 424 -22.22 -21.20 9.42
C ARG A 424 -23.28 -21.68 8.44
N HIS A 425 -23.97 -22.77 8.79
CA HIS A 425 -25.07 -23.32 8.01
C HIS A 425 -26.19 -22.30 7.79
N ARG A 426 -26.60 -21.61 8.86
CA ARG A 426 -27.62 -20.57 8.79
C ARG A 426 -27.19 -19.37 7.94
N CYS A 427 -25.94 -18.94 8.04
CA CYS A 427 -25.39 -17.88 7.19
C CYS A 427 -25.36 -18.29 5.71
N ASN A 428 -25.04 -19.56 5.43
CA ASN A 428 -25.10 -20.11 4.07
C ASN A 428 -26.53 -20.10 3.51
N LEU A 429 -27.53 -20.48 4.32
CA LEU A 429 -28.94 -20.37 3.96
C LEU A 429 -29.33 -18.92 3.62
N ASN A 430 -28.92 -17.95 4.44
CA ASN A 430 -29.15 -16.52 4.19
C ASN A 430 -28.52 -16.08 2.86
N ARG A 431 -27.26 -16.47 2.60
CA ARG A 431 -26.55 -16.19 1.34
C ARG A 431 -27.27 -16.74 0.11
N LYS A 432 -27.89 -17.91 0.24
CA LYS A 432 -28.71 -18.53 -0.81
C LYS A 432 -30.09 -17.93 -0.95
N GLY A 433 -30.42 -16.89 -0.17
CA GLY A 433 -31.66 -16.16 -0.32
C GLY A 433 -32.77 -16.62 0.61
N LEU A 434 -32.47 -17.24 1.76
CA LEU A 434 -33.50 -17.58 2.76
C LEU A 434 -34.39 -16.38 3.11
N GLY A 435 -33.84 -15.16 3.22
CA GLY A 435 -34.64 -13.96 3.47
C GLY A 435 -35.64 -13.65 2.35
N ARG A 436 -35.28 -13.91 1.08
CA ARG A 436 -36.23 -13.85 -0.04
C ARG A 436 -37.24 -14.98 0.08
N ALA A 437 -36.79 -16.16 0.45
CA ALA A 437 -37.65 -17.33 0.53
C ALA A 437 -38.75 -17.18 1.61
N GLN A 438 -38.46 -16.43 2.68
CA GLN A 438 -39.40 -16.06 3.73
C GLN A 438 -40.39 -14.97 3.32
N ASN A 439 -40.10 -14.19 2.27
CA ASN A 439 -41.03 -13.18 1.78
C ASN A 439 -42.22 -13.88 1.08
N PRO A 440 -43.48 -13.64 1.52
CA PRO A 440 -44.65 -14.26 0.92
C PRO A 440 -44.82 -13.92 -0.57
N ASP A 441 -44.27 -12.79 -1.03
CA ASP A 441 -44.40 -12.31 -2.40
C ASP A 441 -43.34 -12.89 -3.36
N THR A 442 -42.41 -13.71 -2.86
CA THR A 442 -41.36 -14.29 -3.70
C THR A 442 -41.95 -15.31 -4.68
N PRO A 443 -41.69 -15.17 -5.99
CA PRO A 443 -42.20 -16.11 -7.00
C PRO A 443 -41.77 -17.55 -6.72
N ILE A 444 -42.67 -18.50 -6.98
CA ILE A 444 -42.38 -19.93 -6.77
C ILE A 444 -41.16 -20.42 -7.56
N THR A 445 -40.92 -19.88 -8.75
CA THR A 445 -39.73 -20.18 -9.55
C THR A 445 -38.46 -19.78 -8.82
N THR A 446 -38.40 -18.56 -8.26
CA THR A 446 -37.29 -18.09 -7.45
C THR A 446 -37.11 -18.93 -6.17
N LEU A 447 -38.21 -19.39 -5.55
CA LEU A 447 -38.13 -20.30 -4.41
C LEU A 447 -37.51 -21.66 -4.79
N LEU A 448 -37.87 -22.21 -5.95
CA LEU A 448 -37.30 -23.45 -6.47
C LEU A 448 -35.82 -23.29 -6.82
N ASP A 449 -35.42 -22.18 -7.44
CA ASP A 449 -34.02 -21.87 -7.75
C ASP A 449 -33.19 -21.80 -6.46
N ILE A 450 -33.70 -21.09 -5.45
CA ILE A 450 -33.07 -20.97 -4.13
C ILE A 450 -32.90 -22.36 -3.48
N VAL A 451 -33.91 -23.24 -3.56
CA VAL A 451 -33.83 -24.60 -3.01
C VAL A 451 -32.84 -25.46 -3.80
N ALA A 452 -32.85 -25.39 -5.13
CA ALA A 452 -31.95 -26.13 -6.01
C ALA A 452 -30.47 -25.75 -5.77
N ASP A 453 -30.15 -24.45 -5.81
CA ASP A 453 -28.82 -23.92 -5.48
C ASP A 453 -28.38 -24.39 -4.09
N ALA A 454 -29.34 -24.48 -3.17
CA ALA A 454 -29.08 -24.89 -1.82
C ALA A 454 -28.82 -26.38 -1.64
N MET A 455 -29.42 -27.21 -2.48
CA MET A 455 -29.14 -28.63 -2.56
C MET A 455 -27.77 -28.88 -3.22
N ASP A 456 -27.44 -28.21 -4.32
CA ASP A 456 -26.24 -28.50 -5.12
C ASP A 456 -24.90 -28.30 -4.35
N ASP A 457 -24.70 -27.18 -3.64
CA ASP A 457 -23.42 -26.99 -2.92
C ASP A 457 -23.24 -27.93 -1.72
N ASN A 458 -24.33 -28.48 -1.18
CA ASN A 458 -24.28 -29.34 0.00
C ASN A 458 -23.90 -30.79 -0.35
N TRP A 459 -23.82 -31.16 -1.64
CA TRP A 459 -23.33 -32.49 -2.05
C TRP A 459 -21.83 -32.69 -1.79
N GLY A 460 -21.06 -31.60 -1.63
CA GLY A 460 -19.61 -31.67 -1.36
C GLY A 460 -19.24 -31.81 0.12
N TYR A 461 -20.11 -31.41 1.05
CA TYR A 461 -19.91 -31.69 2.46
C TYR A 461 -20.37 -33.13 2.75
N ARG A 462 -19.52 -33.95 3.36
CA ARG A 462 -19.89 -35.26 3.93
C ARG A 462 -20.84 -35.10 5.14
N ILE A 463 -21.92 -34.36 4.96
CA ILE A 463 -23.03 -34.37 5.88
C ILE A 463 -23.84 -35.60 5.49
N SER A 464 -24.01 -36.55 6.41
CA SER A 464 -24.74 -37.79 6.17
C SER A 464 -26.05 -37.52 5.44
N GLY A 465 -26.44 -38.39 4.50
CA GLY A 465 -27.55 -38.18 3.54
C GLY A 465 -28.91 -37.77 4.10
N ASP A 466 -29.13 -37.81 5.42
CA ASP A 466 -30.31 -37.29 6.10
C ASP A 466 -30.38 -35.75 6.16
N THR A 467 -29.26 -35.05 5.97
CA THR A 467 -29.16 -33.61 6.21
C THR A 467 -29.43 -32.72 5.02
N SER A 468 -29.26 -33.19 3.77
CA SER A 468 -29.66 -32.46 2.56
C SER A 468 -31.19 -32.40 2.44
N ALA A 469 -31.86 -33.51 2.75
CA ALA A 469 -33.32 -33.54 2.93
C ALA A 469 -33.75 -32.67 4.11
N GLY A 470 -33.02 -32.72 5.23
CA GLY A 470 -33.22 -31.81 6.37
C GLY A 470 -33.07 -30.33 6.02
N PHE A 471 -32.11 -29.99 5.14
CA PHE A 471 -31.86 -28.64 4.63
C PHE A 471 -33.02 -28.16 3.77
N ALA A 472 -33.39 -28.95 2.76
CA ALA A 472 -34.54 -28.65 1.91
C ALA A 472 -35.81 -28.51 2.74
N PHE A 473 -36.01 -29.39 3.72
CA PHE A 473 -37.15 -29.31 4.63
C PHE A 473 -37.11 -28.08 5.55
N ALA A 474 -35.94 -27.69 6.07
CA ALA A 474 -35.78 -26.48 6.89
C ALA A 474 -36.04 -25.21 6.09
N MET A 475 -35.54 -25.15 4.84
CA MET A 475 -35.86 -24.08 3.89
C MET A 475 -37.35 -24.02 3.62
N LEU A 476 -37.95 -25.14 3.19
CA LEU A 476 -39.37 -25.23 2.90
C LEU A 476 -40.21 -24.82 4.12
N ARG A 477 -39.94 -25.35 5.32
CA ARG A 477 -40.63 -25.00 6.57
C ARG A 477 -40.52 -23.50 6.90
N GLY A 478 -39.41 -22.87 6.54
CA GLY A 478 -39.21 -21.43 6.69
C GLY A 478 -39.96 -20.57 5.67
N CYS A 479 -40.52 -21.15 4.60
CA CYS A 479 -41.16 -20.42 3.49
C CYS A 479 -42.68 -20.63 3.50
N PRO A 480 -43.44 -19.89 4.33
CA PRO A 480 -44.90 -20.06 4.43
C PRO A 480 -45.61 -19.85 3.08
N SER A 481 -45.06 -19.06 2.15
CA SER A 481 -45.59 -18.93 0.77
C SER A 481 -45.74 -20.24 0.03
N ILE A 482 -44.83 -21.20 0.25
CA ILE A 482 -44.90 -22.53 -0.39
C ILE A 482 -46.06 -23.35 0.18
N TRP A 483 -46.36 -23.21 1.47
CA TRP A 483 -47.40 -23.98 2.16
C TRP A 483 -48.78 -23.32 2.10
N CYS A 484 -48.81 -21.99 2.12
CA CYS A 484 -50.02 -21.18 2.29
C CYS A 484 -50.51 -20.53 0.99
N GLY A 485 -49.61 -20.30 0.03
CA GLY A 485 -49.87 -19.51 -1.18
C GLY A 485 -50.42 -20.29 -2.37
N VAL A 486 -50.46 -21.61 -2.28
CA VAL A 486 -51.04 -22.40 -3.35
C VAL A 486 -52.56 -22.43 -3.17
N LYS A 487 -53.27 -21.47 -3.78
CA LYS A 487 -54.54 -21.82 -4.43
C LYS A 487 -54.19 -22.98 -5.33
N ARG A 488 -54.52 -24.22 -4.91
CA ARG A 488 -54.16 -25.49 -5.59
C ARG A 488 -54.15 -25.23 -7.10
N PRO A 489 -53.03 -25.36 -7.81
CA PRO A 489 -53.06 -25.26 -9.25
C PRO A 489 -54.00 -26.39 -9.65
N LYS A 490 -55.01 -26.12 -10.49
CA LYS A 490 -55.99 -27.14 -10.92
C LYS A 490 -55.32 -28.41 -11.49
N VAL A 491 -54.03 -28.33 -11.82
CA VAL A 491 -53.16 -29.42 -12.28
C VAL A 491 -52.85 -30.46 -11.19
N LEU A 492 -52.89 -30.11 -9.90
CA LEU A 492 -52.67 -31.05 -8.78
C LEU A 492 -54.00 -31.56 -8.16
N GLN A 493 -55.13 -31.35 -8.84
CA GLN A 493 -56.45 -31.91 -8.48
C GLN A 493 -56.89 -33.08 -9.39
N LYS A 494 -56.05 -33.49 -10.34
CA LYS A 494 -56.12 -34.78 -11.03
C LYS A 494 -54.99 -35.66 -10.51
#